data_AF-A0A0D0DLI2-F1
#
_entry.id   AF-A0A0D0DLI2-F1
#
_cell.length_a   1.000
_cell.length_b   1.000
_cell.length_c   1.000
_cell.angle_alpha   90.00
_cell.angle_beta   90.00
_cell.angle_gamma   90.00
#
_symmetry.space_group_name_H-M   'P 1'
#
loop_
_entity.id
_entity.type
_entity.pdbx_description
1 polymer ?
#
loop_
_entity_poly.entity_id
_entity_poly.type
_entity_poly.pdbx_seq_one_letter_code
_entity_poly.pdbx_strand_id
1 'polypeptide(L)'
;MLARNSLATPETGLSVQQIALALLEFTTSAPGITPLQADVLRAIAVVLEHAQTPDPLVLLGEEIQCLADVTQHHESQAVVLTNTAQELKETLHNSVEHFKKCVEKACNTLQEMSNNHGTTPGNTRMSYVGAVKSNSPTQHRDILAKSKAITRQVLINSGPNQNLHTLTEKELVAKANIALGLLKDNSEDLPEDMTFFSTRKLRNSTTIFEVDRPESAEWLKETDNRQSFLAQFDANAYFIDKSFKTIVEFIPVTLAAANPRAAREIEEKANLTRDSIKEICWIKPEKFRSASHRVAHTIISFTTPEDTNVAIREGLTIEGRKVNTSKQLPDVMQCYNCQSLKQDHVAKNCPSTHESCGTCIKEHKTLECTATDPKELFVQARSL
;
A
#
# COMPACT_ATOMS: atom_id res chain seq x y z
N MET A 1 85.48 22.03 -19.30
CA MET A 1 84.73 21.71 -18.06
C MET A 1 83.38 21.18 -18.47
N LEU A 2 83.19 19.87 -18.27
CA LEU A 2 81.97 19.13 -18.55
C LEU A 2 80.93 19.42 -17.45
N ALA A 3 79.83 20.07 -17.79
CA ALA A 3 78.65 20.12 -16.92
C ALA A 3 77.69 19.00 -17.33
N ARG A 4 77.56 18.03 -16.43
CA ARG A 4 76.69 16.86 -16.49
C ARG A 4 75.22 17.30 -16.53
N ASN A 5 74.52 17.02 -17.62
CA ASN A 5 73.07 16.86 -17.59
C ASN A 5 72.78 15.36 -17.43
N SER A 6 72.47 14.99 -16.19
CA SER A 6 72.14 13.64 -15.77
C SER A 6 70.85 13.17 -16.46
N LEU A 7 70.97 12.48 -17.59
CA LEU A 7 69.95 11.54 -18.05
C LEU A 7 70.04 10.31 -17.14
N ALA A 8 69.18 10.25 -16.13
CA ALA A 8 68.99 9.05 -15.33
C ALA A 8 68.49 7.94 -16.27
N THR A 9 69.28 6.87 -16.42
CA THR A 9 68.82 5.64 -17.06
C THR A 9 67.85 4.93 -16.11
N PRO A 10 66.58 4.70 -16.49
CA PRO A 10 65.66 3.98 -15.63
C PRO A 10 66.00 2.49 -15.64
N GLU A 11 66.26 1.95 -14.45
CA GLU A 11 66.35 0.52 -14.20
C GLU A 11 65.01 -0.14 -14.58
N THR A 12 65.06 -1.09 -15.53
CA THR A 12 64.05 -2.10 -15.86
C THR A 12 62.56 -1.70 -15.78
N GLY A 13 61.94 -1.51 -16.95
CA GLY A 13 60.46 -1.59 -17.10
C GLY A 13 59.77 -0.36 -17.70
N LEU A 14 60.42 0.42 -18.55
CA LEU A 14 59.72 1.49 -19.30
C LEU A 14 58.72 0.89 -20.29
N SER A 15 57.45 1.30 -20.20
CA SER A 15 56.45 0.93 -21.21
C SER A 15 56.77 1.58 -22.55
N VAL A 16 56.38 0.95 -23.66
CA VAL A 16 56.61 1.49 -25.01
C VAL A 16 56.00 2.90 -25.16
N GLN A 17 54.89 3.17 -24.47
CA GLN A 17 54.26 4.48 -24.35
C GLN A 17 55.15 5.51 -23.63
N GLN A 18 55.85 5.12 -22.56
CA GLN A 18 56.80 6.01 -21.86
C GLN A 18 58.02 6.31 -22.73
N ILE A 19 58.47 5.36 -23.55
CA ILE A 19 59.56 5.55 -24.51
C ILE A 19 59.13 6.51 -25.62
N ALA A 20 57.92 6.34 -26.17
CA ALA A 20 57.36 7.24 -27.18
C ALA A 20 57.25 8.69 -26.66
N LEU A 21 56.76 8.87 -25.43
CA LEU A 21 56.66 10.19 -24.79
C LEU A 21 58.04 10.82 -24.54
N ALA A 22 59.02 10.04 -24.05
CA ALA A 22 60.37 10.53 -23.84
C ALA A 22 61.06 10.95 -25.15
N LEU A 23 60.81 10.23 -26.25
CA LEU A 23 61.31 10.59 -27.58
C LEU A 23 60.71 11.91 -28.07
N LEU A 24 59.41 12.14 -27.86
CA LEU A 24 58.74 13.39 -28.21
C LEU A 24 59.28 14.57 -27.40
N GLU A 25 59.46 14.40 -26.09
CA GLU A 25 60.02 15.42 -25.20
C GLU A 25 61.50 15.74 -25.52
N PHE A 26 62.24 14.73 -25.97
CA PHE A 26 63.61 14.93 -26.44
C PHE A 26 63.68 15.79 -27.71
N THR A 27 62.70 15.69 -28.61
CA THR A 27 62.65 16.55 -29.81
C THR A 27 62.40 18.02 -29.52
N THR A 28 61.82 18.36 -28.37
CA THR A 28 61.51 19.75 -27.98
C THR A 28 62.56 20.37 -27.08
N SER A 29 63.26 19.55 -26.27
CA SER A 29 64.09 20.04 -25.17
C SER A 29 65.60 19.98 -25.44
N ALA A 30 66.05 19.24 -26.46
CA ALA A 30 67.47 19.02 -26.70
C ALA A 30 68.10 20.10 -27.61
N PRO A 31 69.12 20.86 -27.13
CA PRO A 31 69.81 21.84 -27.95
C PRO A 31 70.70 21.14 -28.99
N GLY A 32 70.54 21.50 -30.27
CA GLY A 32 71.38 21.02 -31.37
C GLY A 32 70.75 19.98 -32.31
N ILE A 33 69.47 19.64 -32.14
CA ILE A 33 68.74 18.75 -33.07
C ILE A 33 68.35 19.51 -34.34
N THR A 34 68.68 18.95 -35.50
CA THR A 34 68.21 19.48 -36.79
C THR A 34 66.74 19.12 -37.05
N PRO A 35 65.99 19.92 -37.84
CA PRO A 35 64.58 19.64 -38.12
C PRO A 35 64.32 18.21 -38.65
N LEU A 36 65.21 17.70 -39.51
CA LEU A 36 65.12 16.34 -40.04
C LEU A 36 65.25 15.25 -38.96
N GLN A 37 66.15 15.45 -37.98
CA GLN A 37 66.31 14.51 -36.87
C GLN A 37 65.11 14.54 -35.93
N ALA A 38 64.51 15.73 -35.71
CA ALA A 38 63.28 15.83 -34.94
C ALA A 38 62.12 15.08 -35.62
N ASP A 39 61.98 15.20 -36.94
CA ASP A 39 60.91 14.51 -37.68
C ASP A 39 61.09 12.98 -37.68
N VAL A 40 62.32 12.49 -37.80
CA VAL A 40 62.62 11.05 -37.68
C VAL A 40 62.28 10.53 -36.28
N LEU A 41 62.64 11.27 -35.22
CA LEU A 41 62.34 10.87 -33.85
C LEU A 41 60.83 10.87 -33.56
N ARG A 42 60.08 11.85 -34.10
CA ARG A 42 58.61 11.84 -34.02
C ARG A 42 57.99 10.66 -34.78
N ALA A 43 58.49 10.35 -35.97
CA ALA A 43 58.01 9.20 -36.75
C ALA A 43 58.24 7.88 -35.99
N ILE A 44 59.40 7.72 -35.34
CA ILE A 44 59.69 6.55 -34.51
C ILE A 44 58.73 6.46 -33.32
N ALA A 45 58.46 7.58 -32.64
CA ALA A 45 57.51 7.61 -31.51
C ALA A 45 56.09 7.16 -31.94
N VAL A 46 55.61 7.64 -33.10
CA VAL A 46 54.30 7.25 -33.65
C VAL A 46 54.26 5.77 -34.03
N VAL A 47 55.33 5.22 -34.61
CA VAL A 47 55.40 3.79 -34.97
C VAL A 47 55.41 2.91 -33.72
N LEU A 48 56.10 3.33 -32.66
CA LEU A 48 56.13 2.62 -31.38
C LEU A 48 54.74 2.60 -30.71
N GLU A 49 53.97 3.68 -30.82
CA GLU A 49 52.61 3.76 -30.28
C GLU A 49 51.63 2.84 -31.05
N HIS A 50 51.78 2.74 -32.38
CA HIS A 50 50.98 1.83 -33.21
C HIS A 50 51.34 0.35 -33.02
N ALA A 51 52.57 0.03 -32.59
CA ALA A 51 52.99 -1.34 -32.32
C ALA A 51 52.45 -1.89 -30.99
N GLN A 52 51.77 -1.05 -30.19
CA GLN A 52 51.26 -1.39 -28.86
C GLN A 52 49.75 -1.68 -28.85
N THR A 53 49.05 -1.58 -29.99
CA THR A 53 47.67 -2.05 -30.10
C THR A 53 47.64 -3.58 -29.99
N PRO A 54 46.81 -4.16 -29.10
CA PRO A 54 46.70 -5.60 -29.00
C PRO A 54 46.29 -6.18 -30.36
N ASP A 55 46.90 -7.30 -30.74
CA ASP A 55 46.61 -7.99 -31.99
C ASP A 55 45.08 -8.19 -32.11
N PRO A 56 44.44 -7.76 -33.20
CA PRO A 56 43.01 -7.93 -33.42
C PRO A 56 42.52 -9.37 -33.18
N LEU A 57 43.38 -10.38 -33.38
CA LEU A 57 43.08 -11.79 -33.11
C LEU A 57 42.92 -12.12 -31.63
N VAL A 58 43.62 -11.40 -30.73
CA VAL A 58 43.52 -11.60 -29.27
C VAL A 58 42.22 -11.01 -28.75
N LEU A 59 41.84 -9.81 -29.23
CA LEU A 59 40.59 -9.15 -28.86
C LEU A 59 39.36 -9.95 -29.32
N LEU A 60 39.42 -10.50 -30.55
CA LEU A 60 38.41 -11.43 -31.06
C LEU A 60 38.32 -12.71 -30.23
N GLY A 61 39.44 -13.24 -29.72
CA GLY A 61 39.46 -14.41 -28.85
C GLY A 61 38.76 -14.17 -27.52
N GLU A 62 38.99 -13.01 -26.89
CA GLU A 62 38.33 -12.62 -25.63
C GLU A 62 36.83 -12.39 -25.82
N GLU A 63 36.41 -11.77 -26.93
CA GLU A 63 34.99 -11.59 -27.26
C GLU A 63 34.28 -12.93 -27.51
N ILE A 64 34.92 -13.86 -28.23
CA ILE A 64 34.38 -15.21 -28.47
C ILE A 64 34.24 -15.98 -27.14
N GLN A 65 35.20 -15.86 -26.23
CA GLN A 65 35.13 -16.50 -24.92
C GLN A 65 33.98 -15.92 -24.07
N CYS A 66 33.81 -14.59 -24.07
CA CYS A 66 32.69 -13.93 -23.41
C CYS A 66 31.34 -14.41 -23.96
N LEU A 67 31.22 -14.57 -25.28
CA LEU A 67 30.03 -15.13 -25.92
C LEU A 67 29.77 -16.58 -25.50
N ALA A 68 30.81 -17.41 -25.41
CA ALA A 68 30.66 -18.80 -24.95
C ALA A 68 30.12 -18.88 -23.52
N ASP A 69 30.65 -18.05 -22.61
CA ASP A 69 30.21 -18.00 -21.21
C ASP A 69 28.75 -17.53 -21.08
N VAL A 70 28.35 -16.52 -21.87
CA VAL A 70 26.95 -16.05 -21.94
C VAL A 70 26.02 -17.14 -22.46
N THR A 71 26.45 -17.90 -23.47
CA THR A 71 25.65 -18.99 -24.04
C THR A 71 25.42 -20.11 -23.02
N GLN A 72 26.47 -20.50 -22.29
CA GLN A 72 26.38 -21.48 -21.20
C GLN A 72 25.49 -21.00 -20.06
N HIS A 73 25.54 -19.69 -19.73
CA HIS A 73 24.65 -19.11 -18.74
C HIS A 73 23.18 -19.20 -19.17
N HIS A 74 22.87 -18.86 -20.42
CA HIS A 74 21.50 -18.96 -20.94
C HIS A 74 20.97 -20.40 -20.97
N GLU A 75 21.80 -21.38 -21.30
CA GLU A 75 21.43 -22.80 -21.23
C GLU A 75 21.07 -23.21 -19.80
N SER A 76 21.86 -22.78 -18.80
CA SER A 76 21.57 -23.06 -17.39
C SER A 76 20.26 -22.41 -16.91
N GLN A 77 19.98 -21.18 -17.35
CA GLN A 77 18.73 -20.49 -17.03
C GLN A 77 17.52 -21.16 -17.70
N ALA A 78 17.67 -21.67 -18.93
CA ALA A 78 16.61 -22.39 -19.62
C ALA A 78 16.21 -23.67 -18.86
N VAL A 79 17.18 -24.41 -18.32
CA VAL A 79 16.91 -25.60 -17.49
C VAL A 79 16.13 -25.24 -16.23
N VAL A 80 16.52 -24.17 -15.52
CA VAL A 80 15.80 -23.68 -14.33
C VAL A 80 14.37 -23.26 -14.68
N LEU A 81 14.17 -22.57 -15.81
CA LEU A 81 12.84 -22.17 -16.26
C LEU A 81 11.97 -23.38 -16.58
N THR A 82 12.51 -24.43 -17.20
CA THR A 82 11.75 -25.65 -17.47
C THR A 82 11.35 -26.39 -16.20
N ASN A 83 12.22 -26.45 -15.19
CA ASN A 83 11.91 -27.07 -13.92
C ASN A 83 10.83 -26.30 -13.15
N THR A 84 10.91 -24.97 -13.10
CA THR A 84 9.87 -24.15 -12.43
C THR A 84 8.53 -24.22 -13.16
N ALA A 85 8.53 -24.27 -14.49
CA ALA A 85 7.31 -24.50 -15.27
C ALA A 85 6.67 -25.86 -14.95
N GLN A 86 7.47 -26.89 -14.70
CA GLN A 86 6.98 -28.21 -14.32
C GLN A 86 6.41 -28.23 -12.90
N GLU A 87 7.06 -27.59 -11.93
CA GLU A 87 6.55 -27.43 -10.57
C GLU A 87 5.21 -26.68 -10.53
N LEU A 88 5.08 -25.61 -11.32
CA LEU A 88 3.82 -24.87 -11.47
C LEU A 88 2.71 -25.74 -12.05
N LYS A 89 3.03 -26.58 -13.05
CA LYS A 89 2.08 -27.51 -13.65
C LYS A 89 1.57 -28.53 -12.63
N GLU A 90 2.46 -29.10 -11.81
CA GLU A 90 2.09 -30.05 -10.75
C GLU A 90 1.24 -29.39 -9.66
N THR A 91 1.62 -28.18 -9.24
CA THR A 91 0.86 -27.41 -8.24
C THR A 91 -0.55 -27.08 -8.73
N LEU A 92 -0.69 -26.71 -10.00
CA LEU A 92 -1.99 -26.43 -10.62
C LEU A 92 -2.85 -27.70 -10.71
N HIS A 93 -2.26 -28.83 -11.10
CA HIS A 93 -2.95 -30.12 -11.17
C HIS A 93 -3.50 -30.54 -9.79
N ASN A 94 -2.67 -30.45 -8.75
CA ASN A 94 -3.07 -30.76 -7.38
C ASN A 94 -4.19 -29.85 -6.87
N SER A 95 -4.14 -28.56 -7.23
CA SER A 95 -5.18 -27.59 -6.86
C SER A 95 -6.52 -27.93 -7.53
N VAL A 96 -6.51 -28.30 -8.82
CA VAL A 96 -7.72 -28.69 -9.56
C VAL A 96 -8.36 -29.95 -8.96
N GLU A 97 -7.55 -30.95 -8.61
CA GLU A 97 -8.04 -32.16 -7.93
C GLU A 97 -8.66 -31.86 -6.56
N HIS A 98 -8.05 -30.95 -5.79
CA HIS A 98 -8.61 -30.50 -4.52
C HIS A 98 -9.96 -29.79 -4.72
N PHE A 99 -10.07 -28.91 -5.72
CA PHE A 99 -11.33 -28.24 -6.06
C PHE A 99 -12.42 -29.23 -6.45
N LYS A 100 -12.10 -30.24 -7.26
CA LYS A 100 -13.05 -31.28 -7.66
C LYS A 100 -13.62 -32.01 -6.44
N LYS A 101 -12.76 -32.42 -5.50
CA LYS A 101 -13.17 -33.06 -4.23
C LYS A 101 -14.05 -32.14 -3.38
N CYS A 102 -13.76 -30.85 -3.32
CA CYS A 102 -14.59 -29.87 -2.60
C CYS A 102 -15.98 -29.72 -3.23
N VAL A 103 -16.07 -29.67 -4.56
CA VAL A 103 -17.35 -29.59 -5.28
C VAL A 103 -18.19 -30.84 -5.07
N GLU A 104 -17.59 -32.03 -5.16
CA GLU A 104 -18.30 -33.29 -4.91
C GLU A 104 -18.87 -33.35 -3.48
N LYS A 105 -18.10 -32.93 -2.47
CA LYS A 105 -18.58 -32.83 -1.08
C LYS A 105 -19.76 -31.86 -0.96
N ALA A 106 -19.68 -30.68 -1.59
CA ALA A 106 -20.73 -29.68 -1.54
C ALA A 106 -22.03 -30.17 -2.21
N CYS A 107 -21.93 -30.84 -3.36
CA CYS A 107 -23.07 -31.46 -4.03
C CYS A 107 -23.75 -32.52 -3.15
N ASN A 108 -22.97 -33.37 -2.48
CA ASN A 108 -23.51 -34.37 -1.56
C ASN A 108 -24.24 -33.72 -0.37
N THR A 109 -23.68 -32.66 0.22
CA THR A 109 -24.34 -31.90 1.30
C THR A 109 -25.65 -31.25 0.83
N LEU A 110 -25.69 -30.69 -0.38
CA LEU A 110 -26.91 -30.11 -0.95
C LEU A 110 -27.99 -31.18 -1.20
N GLN A 111 -27.59 -32.38 -1.59
CA GLN A 111 -28.51 -33.50 -1.81
C GLN A 111 -29.05 -34.07 -0.48
N GLU A 112 -28.23 -34.09 0.58
CA GLU A 112 -28.67 -34.41 1.94
C GLU A 112 -29.65 -33.36 2.49
N MET A 113 -29.45 -32.07 2.19
CA MET A 113 -30.37 -31.00 2.56
C MET A 113 -31.71 -31.06 1.78
N SER A 114 -31.70 -31.50 0.52
CA SER A 114 -32.92 -31.64 -0.29
C SER A 114 -33.84 -32.76 0.19
N ASN A 115 -33.32 -33.77 0.89
CA ASN A 115 -34.11 -34.90 1.40
C ASN A 115 -34.81 -34.60 2.73
N ASN A 116 -34.52 -33.45 3.35
CA ASN A 116 -35.09 -33.03 4.64
C ASN A 116 -35.81 -31.68 4.54
N HIS A 117 -36.92 -31.59 3.81
CA HIS A 117 -37.90 -30.53 4.10
C HIS A 117 -39.35 -30.92 3.80
N GLY A 118 -40.06 -31.27 4.88
CA GLY A 118 -41.49 -31.05 5.01
C GLY A 118 -41.75 -30.19 6.24
N THR A 119 -41.56 -28.87 6.17
CA THR A 119 -42.30 -27.90 7.02
C THR A 119 -42.17 -26.47 6.49
N THR A 120 -43.30 -25.77 6.45
CA THR A 120 -43.57 -24.41 5.97
C THR A 120 -42.78 -23.31 6.74
N PRO A 121 -42.31 -22.22 6.09
CA PRO A 121 -41.54 -21.19 6.78
C PRO A 121 -42.44 -20.20 7.53
N GLY A 122 -42.46 -20.32 8.86
CA GLY A 122 -42.89 -19.24 9.75
C GLY A 122 -41.87 -18.11 9.78
N ASN A 123 -42.37 -16.87 9.78
CA ASN A 123 -41.65 -15.60 9.78
C ASN A 123 -40.58 -15.49 10.89
N THR A 124 -39.41 -16.08 10.67
CA THR A 124 -38.29 -15.99 11.61
C THR A 124 -37.47 -14.76 11.27
N ARG A 125 -37.59 -13.73 12.11
CA ARG A 125 -36.78 -12.50 12.03
C ARG A 125 -35.32 -12.92 12.19
N MET A 126 -34.50 -12.68 11.15
CA MET A 126 -33.09 -13.02 11.19
C MET A 126 -32.41 -12.26 12.33
N SER A 127 -31.65 -12.98 13.14
CA SER A 127 -30.73 -12.37 14.11
C SER A 127 -29.72 -11.51 13.38
N TYR A 128 -29.29 -10.41 14.00
CA TYR A 128 -28.27 -9.50 13.50
C TYR A 128 -27.02 -10.24 12.98
N VAL A 129 -26.55 -11.23 13.74
CA VAL A 129 -25.39 -12.07 13.37
C VAL A 129 -25.64 -12.89 12.10
N GLY A 130 -26.86 -13.41 11.93
CA GLY A 130 -27.25 -14.17 10.75
C GLY A 130 -27.31 -13.33 9.48
N ALA A 131 -27.69 -12.06 9.59
CA ALA A 131 -27.68 -11.11 8.46
C ALA A 131 -26.28 -10.66 8.06
N VAL A 132 -25.35 -10.54 9.02
CA VAL A 132 -23.94 -10.20 8.76
C VAL A 132 -23.23 -11.34 8.01
N LYS A 133 -23.50 -12.60 8.38
CA LYS A 133 -22.80 -13.78 7.81
C LYS A 133 -23.29 -14.20 6.42
N SER A 134 -24.48 -13.80 5.98
CA SER A 134 -25.07 -14.25 4.71
C SER A 134 -24.54 -13.54 3.44
N ASN A 135 -23.62 -12.58 3.57
CA ASN A 135 -23.12 -11.76 2.45
C ASN A 135 -21.66 -12.10 2.02
N SER A 136 -21.38 -13.27 1.40
CA SER A 136 -20.26 -13.44 0.44
C SER A 136 -20.05 -14.88 -0.06
N PRO A 137 -19.87 -15.12 -1.38
CA PRO A 137 -18.52 -15.38 -1.93
C PRO A 137 -18.14 -14.73 -3.28
N THR A 138 -19.03 -14.02 -3.99
CA THR A 138 -18.77 -13.47 -5.35
C THR A 138 -17.79 -12.27 -5.40
N GLN A 139 -17.10 -11.95 -4.30
CA GLN A 139 -16.52 -10.63 -4.04
C GLN A 139 -15.08 -10.41 -4.52
N HIS A 140 -14.30 -11.46 -4.86
CA HIS A 140 -12.84 -11.31 -5.01
C HIS A 140 -12.41 -10.42 -6.20
N ARG A 141 -13.00 -10.57 -7.38
CA ARG A 141 -12.67 -9.73 -8.56
C ARG A 141 -13.08 -8.28 -8.37
N ASP A 142 -14.26 -8.04 -7.79
CA ASP A 142 -14.75 -6.69 -7.50
C ASP A 142 -13.93 -6.01 -6.41
N ILE A 143 -13.45 -6.77 -5.41
CA ILE A 143 -12.53 -6.26 -4.38
C ILE A 143 -11.21 -5.83 -5.01
N LEU A 144 -10.63 -6.65 -5.89
CA LEU A 144 -9.38 -6.30 -6.59
C LEU A 144 -9.54 -5.05 -7.47
N ALA A 145 -10.63 -4.96 -8.24
CA ALA A 145 -10.93 -3.79 -9.06
C ALA A 145 -11.12 -2.54 -8.21
N LYS A 146 -11.87 -2.63 -7.10
CA LYS A 146 -12.04 -1.52 -6.14
C LYS A 146 -10.73 -1.13 -5.48
N SER A 147 -9.89 -2.10 -5.09
CA SER A 147 -8.58 -1.84 -4.50
C SER A 147 -7.69 -1.05 -5.46
N LYS A 148 -7.65 -1.44 -6.74
CA LYS A 148 -6.89 -0.74 -7.78
C LYS A 148 -7.43 0.66 -8.09
N ALA A 149 -8.75 0.85 -8.02
CA ALA A 149 -9.33 2.18 -8.18
C ALA A 149 -9.02 3.10 -6.99
N ILE A 150 -8.98 2.55 -5.78
CA ILE A 150 -8.69 3.30 -4.55
C ILE A 150 -7.26 3.84 -4.53
N THR A 151 -6.27 3.14 -5.09
CA THR A 151 -4.88 3.61 -5.08
C THR A 151 -4.68 4.90 -5.90
N ARG A 152 -5.60 5.19 -6.82
CA ARG A 152 -5.62 6.40 -7.65
C ARG A 152 -6.51 7.52 -7.10
N GLN A 153 -6.99 7.38 -5.86
CA GLN A 153 -7.92 8.33 -5.27
C GLN A 153 -7.30 9.15 -4.15
N VAL A 154 -7.69 10.42 -4.10
CA VAL A 154 -7.41 11.33 -2.99
C VAL A 154 -8.71 11.95 -2.47
N LEU A 155 -8.77 12.17 -1.16
CA LEU A 155 -9.95 12.75 -0.49
C LEU A 155 -9.62 14.18 -0.08
N ILE A 156 -10.42 15.13 -0.54
CA ILE A 156 -10.27 16.55 -0.21
C ILE A 156 -11.57 17.04 0.42
N ASN A 157 -11.48 17.58 1.64
CA ASN A 157 -12.58 18.25 2.30
C ASN A 157 -12.54 19.73 2.01
N SER A 158 -13.71 20.35 1.84
CA SER A 158 -13.84 21.76 1.48
C SER A 158 -13.67 22.71 2.66
N GLY A 159 -13.50 22.19 3.88
CA GLY A 159 -13.47 23.01 5.09
C GLY A 159 -14.84 23.62 5.42
N PRO A 160 -14.88 24.53 6.42
CA PRO A 160 -16.12 25.18 6.85
C PRO A 160 -16.71 26.12 5.78
N ASN A 161 -15.88 26.65 4.89
CA ASN A 161 -16.30 27.52 3.79
C ASN A 161 -16.70 26.64 2.58
N GLN A 162 -18.00 26.35 2.45
CA GLN A 162 -18.56 25.41 1.48
C GLN A 162 -18.51 25.86 0.00
N ASN A 163 -17.57 26.71 -0.40
CA ASN A 163 -17.48 27.26 -1.76
C ASN A 163 -17.29 26.18 -2.83
N LEU A 164 -16.71 25.02 -2.48
CA LEU A 164 -16.56 23.87 -3.37
C LEU A 164 -17.86 23.04 -3.52
N HIS A 165 -18.83 23.18 -2.62
CA HIS A 165 -20.08 22.40 -2.67
C HIS A 165 -21.04 22.92 -3.76
N THR A 166 -20.96 24.21 -4.08
CA THR A 166 -21.75 24.86 -5.15
C THR A 166 -21.29 24.44 -6.55
N LEU A 167 -20.01 24.08 -6.70
CA LEU A 167 -19.44 23.65 -7.98
C LEU A 167 -19.93 22.25 -8.37
N THR A 168 -20.15 22.05 -9.66
CA THR A 168 -20.42 20.75 -10.27
C THR A 168 -19.16 19.90 -10.30
N GLU A 169 -19.32 18.58 -10.46
CA GLU A 169 -18.19 17.65 -10.54
C GLU A 169 -17.24 17.99 -11.71
N LYS A 170 -17.79 18.44 -12.84
CA LYS A 170 -17.00 18.89 -14.00
C LYS A 170 -16.15 20.14 -13.66
N GLU A 171 -16.75 21.12 -12.99
CA GLU A 171 -16.05 22.34 -12.59
C GLU A 171 -14.97 22.07 -11.55
N LEU A 172 -15.20 21.13 -10.62
CA LEU A 172 -14.22 20.71 -9.63
C LEU A 172 -12.99 20.05 -10.28
N VAL A 173 -13.19 19.17 -11.26
CA VAL A 173 -12.09 18.57 -12.03
C VAL A 173 -11.32 19.65 -12.80
N ALA A 174 -12.03 20.57 -13.46
CA ALA A 174 -11.39 21.68 -14.17
C ALA A 174 -10.56 22.56 -13.22
N LYS A 175 -11.12 22.93 -12.06
CA LYS A 175 -10.43 23.70 -11.01
C LYS A 175 -9.18 22.97 -10.51
N ALA A 176 -9.27 21.65 -10.28
CA ALA A 176 -8.14 20.85 -9.81
C ALA A 176 -7.01 20.78 -10.86
N ASN A 177 -7.35 20.62 -12.14
CA ASN A 177 -6.37 20.63 -13.22
C ASN A 177 -5.75 22.02 -13.45
N ILE A 178 -6.51 23.11 -13.26
CA ILE A 178 -5.95 24.48 -13.27
C ILE A 178 -4.95 24.66 -12.13
N ALA A 179 -5.28 24.22 -10.92
CA ALA A 179 -4.36 24.29 -9.77
C ALA A 179 -3.06 23.50 -10.02
N LEU A 180 -3.16 22.33 -10.67
CA LEU A 180 -2.02 21.56 -11.15
C LEU A 180 -1.17 22.32 -12.17
N GLY A 181 -1.81 23.02 -13.11
CA GLY A 181 -1.13 23.86 -14.10
C GLY A 181 -0.33 24.99 -13.44
N LEU A 182 -0.92 25.67 -12.45
CA LEU A 182 -0.23 26.71 -11.68
C LEU A 182 0.95 26.16 -10.86
N LEU A 183 0.90 24.88 -10.51
CA LEU A 183 1.97 24.22 -9.77
C LEU A 183 3.16 23.85 -10.66
N LYS A 184 2.90 23.45 -11.92
CA LYS A 184 3.95 23.13 -12.92
C LYS A 184 4.93 24.27 -13.11
N ASP A 185 4.45 25.51 -13.00
CA ASP A 185 5.28 26.70 -13.13
C ASP A 185 6.22 26.93 -11.92
N ASN A 186 6.01 26.20 -10.81
CA ASN A 186 6.66 26.44 -9.52
C ASN A 186 7.37 25.21 -8.91
N SER A 187 7.17 23.99 -9.41
CA SER A 187 7.75 22.77 -8.84
C SER A 187 8.40 21.86 -9.90
N GLU A 188 9.68 21.53 -9.73
CA GLU A 188 10.44 20.64 -10.63
C GLU A 188 10.06 19.15 -10.48
N ASP A 189 9.52 18.75 -9.32
CA ASP A 189 9.27 17.34 -8.97
C ASP A 189 7.85 16.83 -9.31
N LEU A 190 7.09 17.54 -10.16
CA LEU A 190 5.73 17.11 -10.51
C LEU A 190 5.76 15.88 -11.46
N PRO A 191 4.97 14.83 -11.19
CA PRO A 191 4.85 13.68 -12.10
C PRO A 191 4.38 14.09 -13.51
N GLU A 192 5.05 13.53 -14.52
CA GLU A 192 4.79 13.84 -15.93
C GLU A 192 3.35 13.47 -16.32
N ASP A 193 2.66 14.40 -16.98
CA ASP A 193 1.26 14.27 -17.43
C ASP A 193 0.21 13.99 -16.34
N MET A 194 0.51 14.33 -15.09
CA MET A 194 -0.46 14.21 -14.01
C MET A 194 -1.75 15.00 -14.30
N THR A 195 -2.89 14.32 -14.20
CA THR A 195 -4.22 14.91 -14.43
C THR A 195 -5.29 14.31 -13.52
N PHE A 196 -6.29 15.11 -13.17
CA PHE A 196 -7.53 14.66 -12.55
C PHE A 196 -8.54 14.26 -13.63
N PHE A 197 -9.08 13.04 -13.54
CA PHE A 197 -10.06 12.51 -14.49
C PHE A 197 -11.49 12.67 -14.01
N SER A 198 -11.73 12.36 -12.75
CA SER A 198 -13.08 12.29 -12.22
C SER A 198 -13.13 12.79 -10.78
N THR A 199 -14.32 13.17 -10.36
CA THR A 199 -14.57 13.53 -8.98
C THR A 199 -15.96 13.06 -8.55
N ARG A 200 -16.12 12.76 -7.26
CA ARG A 200 -17.37 12.36 -6.66
C ARG A 200 -17.60 13.11 -5.36
N LYS A 201 -18.71 13.83 -5.27
CA LYS A 201 -19.09 14.53 -4.03
C LYS A 201 -19.74 13.58 -3.01
N LEU A 202 -19.32 13.68 -1.75
CA LEU A 202 -19.93 12.99 -0.61
C LEU A 202 -20.78 13.95 0.22
N ARG A 203 -21.67 13.39 1.07
CA ARG A 203 -22.64 14.16 1.88
C ARG A 203 -22.01 15.04 2.97
N ASN A 204 -20.74 14.81 3.30
CA ASN A 204 -20.01 15.49 4.38
C ASN A 204 -19.01 16.54 3.85
N SER A 205 -19.31 17.18 2.71
CA SER A 205 -18.44 18.18 2.06
C SER A 205 -17.04 17.66 1.70
N THR A 206 -16.89 16.33 1.67
CA THR A 206 -15.69 15.64 1.19
C THR A 206 -15.91 15.27 -0.26
N THR A 207 -14.88 15.46 -1.05
CA THR A 207 -14.88 15.15 -2.47
C THR A 207 -13.77 14.14 -2.73
N ILE A 208 -14.10 13.04 -3.40
CA ILE A 208 -13.13 12.04 -3.84
C ILE A 208 -12.69 12.45 -5.25
N PHE A 209 -11.40 12.67 -5.43
CA PHE A 209 -10.80 12.90 -6.74
C PHE A 209 -10.07 11.65 -7.21
N GLU A 210 -10.19 11.34 -8.50
CA GLU A 210 -9.45 10.27 -9.16
C GLU A 210 -8.43 10.86 -10.13
N VAL A 211 -7.18 10.42 -9.99
CA VAL A 211 -6.06 10.84 -10.84
C VAL A 211 -5.67 9.76 -11.83
N ASP A 212 -4.82 10.12 -12.78
CA ASP A 212 -4.38 9.29 -13.89
C ASP A 212 -3.60 8.03 -13.50
N ARG A 213 -2.82 8.12 -12.42
CA ARG A 213 -1.88 7.07 -12.01
C ARG A 213 -1.79 6.97 -10.48
N PRO A 214 -1.49 5.79 -9.92
CA PRO A 214 -1.33 5.64 -8.48
C PRO A 214 -0.15 6.47 -7.95
N GLU A 215 0.91 6.62 -8.74
CA GLU A 215 2.08 7.45 -8.42
C GLU A 215 1.68 8.92 -8.22
N SER A 216 0.78 9.44 -9.07
CA SER A 216 0.22 10.80 -8.94
C SER A 216 -0.57 10.97 -7.63
N ALA A 217 -1.30 9.94 -7.20
CA ALA A 217 -2.04 9.98 -5.95
C ALA A 217 -1.09 9.89 -4.74
N GLU A 218 -0.02 9.10 -4.84
CA GLU A 218 1.02 8.98 -3.82
C GLU A 218 1.75 10.31 -3.64
N TRP A 219 2.16 10.95 -4.75
CA TRP A 219 2.79 12.26 -4.77
C TRP A 219 1.90 13.32 -4.10
N LEU A 220 0.59 13.34 -4.40
CA LEU A 220 -0.38 14.22 -3.73
C LEU A 220 -0.60 13.92 -2.25
N LYS A 221 -0.20 12.74 -1.74
CA LYS A 221 -0.25 12.44 -0.32
C LYS A 221 1.03 12.88 0.39
N GLU A 222 2.12 13.22 -0.30
CA GLU A 222 3.30 13.74 0.40
C GLU A 222 3.00 15.12 1.01
N THR A 223 3.53 15.38 2.20
CA THR A 223 3.16 16.55 3.02
C THR A 223 3.41 17.88 2.31
N ASP A 224 4.55 18.01 1.63
CA ASP A 224 4.94 19.27 0.99
C ASP A 224 4.16 19.49 -0.32
N ASN A 225 3.99 18.43 -1.10
CA ASN A 225 3.24 18.44 -2.36
C ASN A 225 1.75 18.72 -2.13
N ARG A 226 1.14 18.07 -1.12
CA ARG A 226 -0.27 18.30 -0.78
C ARG A 226 -0.51 19.75 -0.34
N GLN A 227 0.40 20.35 0.44
CA GLN A 227 0.28 21.73 0.88
C GLN A 227 0.40 22.70 -0.29
N SER A 228 1.37 22.45 -1.17
CA SER A 228 1.60 23.26 -2.37
C SER A 228 0.41 23.22 -3.31
N PHE A 229 -0.18 22.04 -3.52
CA PHE A 229 -1.42 21.89 -4.28
C PHE A 229 -2.61 22.61 -3.62
N LEU A 230 -2.83 22.44 -2.31
CA LEU A 230 -3.94 23.09 -1.60
C LEU A 230 -3.86 24.61 -1.67
N ALA A 231 -2.66 25.19 -1.62
CA ALA A 231 -2.46 26.63 -1.74
C ALA A 231 -2.99 27.18 -3.07
N GLN A 232 -2.85 26.41 -4.17
CA GLN A 232 -3.37 26.79 -5.49
C GLN A 232 -4.84 26.40 -5.69
N PHE A 233 -5.29 25.33 -5.03
CA PHE A 233 -6.63 24.78 -5.22
C PHE A 233 -7.68 25.50 -4.38
N ASP A 234 -7.52 25.51 -3.06
CA ASP A 234 -8.44 26.17 -2.13
C ASP A 234 -7.79 26.28 -0.75
N ALA A 235 -7.60 27.51 -0.27
CA ALA A 235 -6.94 27.80 1.00
C ALA A 235 -7.64 27.20 2.23
N ASN A 236 -8.94 26.88 2.14
CA ASN A 236 -9.69 26.27 3.24
C ASN A 236 -9.85 24.75 3.11
N ALA A 237 -9.44 24.19 1.97
CA ALA A 237 -9.52 22.76 1.77
C ALA A 237 -8.38 22.03 2.47
N TYR A 238 -8.61 20.77 2.81
CA TYR A 238 -7.58 19.90 3.40
C TYR A 238 -7.75 18.46 2.93
N PHE A 239 -6.63 17.73 2.85
CA PHE A 239 -6.65 16.31 2.54
C PHE A 239 -7.15 15.51 3.74
N ILE A 240 -7.97 14.49 3.48
CA ILE A 240 -8.34 13.49 4.47
C ILE A 240 -7.47 12.26 4.25
N ASP A 241 -6.58 11.99 5.21
CA ASP A 241 -5.84 10.73 5.24
C ASP A 241 -6.80 9.57 5.52
N LYS A 242 -6.75 8.57 4.65
CA LYS A 242 -7.53 7.35 4.83
C LYS A 242 -7.00 6.59 6.04
N SER A 243 -7.92 6.17 6.91
CA SER A 243 -7.62 5.29 8.04
C SER A 243 -8.30 3.94 7.86
N PHE A 244 -7.60 2.87 8.21
CA PHE A 244 -8.10 1.51 8.16
C PHE A 244 -8.40 1.03 9.58
N LYS A 245 -9.67 0.78 9.87
CA LYS A 245 -10.10 0.48 11.23
C LYS A 245 -10.24 -1.01 11.47
N THR A 246 -9.71 -1.47 12.60
CA THR A 246 -9.87 -2.84 13.09
C THR A 246 -10.50 -2.84 14.46
N ILE A 247 -11.12 -3.95 14.82
CA ILE A 247 -11.57 -4.25 16.17
C ILE A 247 -10.53 -5.18 16.78
N VAL A 248 -10.07 -4.86 17.98
CA VAL A 248 -9.14 -5.69 18.75
C VAL A 248 -9.82 -6.12 20.03
N GLU A 249 -9.77 -7.42 20.29
CA GLU A 249 -10.62 -8.05 21.29
C GLU A 249 -9.93 -8.39 22.60
N PHE A 250 -10.67 -8.26 23.70
CA PHE A 250 -10.25 -8.70 25.04
C PHE A 250 -8.91 -8.12 25.52
N ILE A 251 -8.72 -6.84 25.29
CA ILE A 251 -7.53 -6.09 25.72
C ILE A 251 -7.69 -5.70 27.20
N PRO A 252 -6.64 -5.81 28.02
CA PRO A 252 -6.65 -5.32 29.40
C PRO A 252 -7.04 -3.83 29.47
N VAL A 253 -7.94 -3.48 30.39
CA VAL A 253 -8.37 -2.07 30.60
C VAL A 253 -7.26 -1.18 31.18
N THR A 254 -6.14 -1.79 31.58
CA THR A 254 -4.90 -1.12 32.02
C THR A 254 -4.17 -0.41 30.88
N LEU A 255 -4.44 -0.79 29.63
CA LEU A 255 -3.84 -0.14 28.46
C LEU A 255 -4.16 1.36 28.47
N ALA A 256 -3.10 2.18 28.51
CA ALA A 256 -3.19 3.62 28.37
C ALA A 256 -3.43 4.02 26.89
N ALA A 257 -4.61 3.72 26.34
CA ALA A 257 -4.93 3.91 24.92
C ALA A 257 -4.76 5.35 24.40
N ALA A 258 -4.93 6.35 25.27
CA ALA A 258 -4.70 7.76 24.93
C ALA A 258 -3.22 8.16 24.91
N ASN A 259 -2.32 7.32 25.43
CA ASN A 259 -0.88 7.59 25.47
C ASN A 259 -0.23 7.11 24.16
N PRO A 260 0.43 7.98 23.37
CA PRO A 260 1.12 7.59 22.14
C PRO A 260 2.18 6.51 22.34
N ARG A 261 2.76 6.40 23.54
CA ARG A 261 3.70 5.33 23.88
C ARG A 261 3.07 3.94 23.77
N ALA A 262 1.79 3.80 24.13
CA ALA A 262 1.09 2.52 24.04
C ALA A 262 0.99 2.05 22.59
N ALA A 263 0.71 2.96 21.65
CA ALA A 263 0.71 2.66 20.22
C ALA A 263 2.09 2.20 19.74
N ARG A 264 3.16 2.94 20.10
CA ARG A 264 4.54 2.59 19.73
C ARG A 264 4.97 1.20 20.22
N GLU A 265 4.65 0.86 21.47
CA GLU A 265 4.97 -0.46 22.01
C GLU A 265 4.23 -1.59 21.27
N ILE A 266 3.01 -1.32 20.77
CA ILE A 266 2.25 -2.28 19.97
C ILE A 266 2.88 -2.43 18.58
N GLU A 267 3.25 -1.31 17.95
CA GLU A 267 3.93 -1.29 16.65
C GLU A 267 5.23 -2.09 16.69
N GLU A 268 6.10 -1.82 17.67
CA GLU A 268 7.39 -2.49 17.83
C GLU A 268 7.21 -4.01 18.05
N LYS A 269 6.27 -4.42 18.91
CA LYS A 269 6.02 -5.83 19.21
C LYS A 269 5.38 -6.60 18.05
N ALA A 270 4.63 -5.91 17.20
CA ALA A 270 3.98 -6.50 16.03
C ALA A 270 4.81 -6.30 14.74
N ASN A 271 6.01 -5.71 14.83
CA ASN A 271 6.88 -5.38 13.71
C ASN A 271 6.15 -4.58 12.60
N LEU A 272 5.32 -3.62 13.03
CA LEU A 272 4.60 -2.71 12.15
C LEU A 272 5.47 -1.49 11.83
N THR A 273 5.12 -0.78 10.77
CA THR A 273 5.75 0.50 10.45
C THR A 273 5.57 1.48 11.62
N ARG A 274 6.59 2.31 11.87
CA ARG A 274 6.54 3.33 12.91
C ARG A 274 5.42 4.34 12.62
N ASP A 275 4.68 4.72 13.66
CA ASP A 275 3.54 5.64 13.59
C ASP A 275 2.44 5.15 12.61
N SER A 276 2.36 3.84 12.37
CA SER A 276 1.29 3.20 11.59
C SER A 276 -0.05 3.20 12.31
N ILE A 277 -0.04 3.23 13.65
CA ILE A 277 -1.24 3.36 14.48
C ILE A 277 -1.57 4.83 14.68
N LYS A 278 -2.62 5.29 13.99
CA LYS A 278 -3.13 6.67 14.09
C LYS A 278 -3.87 6.92 15.40
N GLU A 279 -4.66 5.94 15.85
CA GLU A 279 -5.55 6.10 17.01
C GLU A 279 -5.93 4.75 17.62
N ILE A 280 -6.04 4.71 18.95
CA ILE A 280 -6.62 3.60 19.71
C ILE A 280 -7.81 4.12 20.51
N CYS A 281 -9.01 3.66 20.18
CA CYS A 281 -10.26 4.10 20.78
C CYS A 281 -10.99 2.95 21.46
N TRP A 282 -11.39 3.12 22.73
CA TRP A 282 -12.22 2.13 23.40
C TRP A 282 -13.64 2.10 22.82
N ILE A 283 -14.14 0.91 22.45
CA ILE A 283 -15.53 0.74 21.99
C ILE A 283 -16.51 1.05 23.13
N LYS A 284 -16.18 0.61 24.35
CA LYS A 284 -16.93 0.94 25.56
C LYS A 284 -16.17 2.02 26.34
N PRO A 285 -16.70 3.26 26.42
CA PRO A 285 -16.09 4.33 27.22
C PRO A 285 -15.92 3.93 28.68
N GLU A 286 -14.90 4.50 29.32
CA GLU A 286 -14.48 4.14 30.69
C GLU A 286 -15.59 4.37 31.71
N LYS A 287 -16.33 5.48 31.58
CA LYS A 287 -17.48 5.84 32.42
C LYS A 287 -18.61 4.81 32.44
N PHE A 288 -18.65 3.89 31.47
CA PHE A 288 -19.67 2.84 31.38
C PHE A 288 -19.14 1.46 31.80
N ARG A 289 -17.90 1.36 32.28
CA ARG A 289 -17.32 0.10 32.77
C ARG A 289 -17.71 -0.13 34.22
N SER A 290 -18.02 -1.37 34.57
CA SER A 290 -18.13 -1.75 35.98
C SER A 290 -16.74 -1.83 36.60
N ALA A 291 -16.65 -1.65 37.93
CA ALA A 291 -15.39 -1.81 38.67
C ALA A 291 -14.78 -3.22 38.55
N SER A 292 -15.58 -4.22 38.17
CA SER A 292 -15.15 -5.61 37.97
C SER A 292 -14.62 -5.89 36.56
N HIS A 293 -14.86 -5.04 35.58
CA HIS A 293 -14.34 -5.27 34.22
C HIS A 293 -12.81 -5.18 34.20
N ARG A 294 -12.17 -6.21 33.63
CA ARG A 294 -10.71 -6.32 33.49
C ARG A 294 -10.24 -6.24 32.04
N VAL A 295 -11.13 -6.53 31.10
CA VAL A 295 -10.86 -6.50 29.66
C VAL A 295 -11.95 -5.73 28.92
N ALA A 296 -11.59 -5.16 27.78
CA ALA A 296 -12.50 -4.45 26.88
C ALA A 296 -12.03 -4.58 25.41
N HIS A 297 -12.83 -4.05 24.48
CA HIS A 297 -12.51 -4.04 23.05
C HIS A 297 -12.12 -2.62 22.62
N THR A 298 -11.15 -2.52 21.70
CA THR A 298 -10.76 -1.26 21.09
C THR A 298 -11.01 -1.28 19.59
N ILE A 299 -11.17 -0.10 19.02
CA ILE A 299 -10.95 0.16 17.61
C ILE A 299 -9.54 0.71 17.47
N ILE A 300 -8.73 0.10 16.60
CA ILE A 300 -7.43 0.64 16.22
C ILE A 300 -7.52 1.15 14.78
N SER A 301 -7.13 2.40 14.57
CA SER A 301 -7.08 3.03 13.25
C SER A 301 -5.64 3.02 12.75
N PHE A 302 -5.38 2.35 11.63
CA PHE A 302 -4.08 2.31 10.97
C PHE A 302 -4.02 3.29 9.80
N THR A 303 -2.81 3.73 9.45
CA THR A 303 -2.55 4.60 8.29
C THR A 303 -2.42 3.81 6.98
N THR A 304 -1.85 2.60 7.03
CA THR A 304 -1.62 1.77 5.85
C THR A 304 -2.50 0.50 5.86
N PRO A 305 -2.97 0.04 4.68
CA PRO A 305 -3.64 -1.25 4.60
C PRO A 305 -2.70 -2.42 4.86
N GLU A 306 -1.40 -2.28 4.59
CA GLU A 306 -0.38 -3.31 4.81
C GLU A 306 -0.25 -3.66 6.30
N ASP A 307 -0.01 -2.66 7.16
CA ASP A 307 0.10 -2.86 8.62
C ASP A 307 -1.23 -3.35 9.21
N THR A 308 -2.35 -2.87 8.66
CA THR A 308 -3.69 -3.38 9.02
C THR A 308 -3.81 -4.88 8.75
N ASN A 309 -3.38 -5.32 7.57
CA ASN A 309 -3.46 -6.72 7.17
C ASN A 309 -2.53 -7.61 8.00
N VAL A 310 -1.34 -7.12 8.36
CA VAL A 310 -0.44 -7.79 9.32
C VAL A 310 -1.15 -7.96 10.65
N ALA A 311 -1.71 -6.87 11.20
CA ALA A 311 -2.43 -6.91 12.47
C ALA A 311 -3.60 -7.91 12.45
N ILE A 312 -4.39 -7.96 11.37
CA ILE A 312 -5.51 -8.91 11.21
C ILE A 312 -5.00 -10.36 11.11
N ARG A 313 -3.97 -10.62 10.30
CA ARG A 313 -3.48 -11.98 10.03
C ARG A 313 -2.77 -12.58 11.24
N GLU A 314 -1.93 -11.78 11.89
CA GLU A 314 -1.02 -12.26 12.91
C GLU A 314 -1.51 -11.96 14.33
N GLY A 315 -2.46 -11.03 14.50
CA GLY A 315 -2.89 -10.51 15.80
C GLY A 315 -1.84 -9.59 16.43
N LEU A 316 -2.22 -8.87 17.48
CA LEU A 316 -1.35 -7.91 18.16
C LEU A 316 -0.91 -8.43 19.52
N THR A 317 0.25 -7.97 20.01
CA THR A 317 0.72 -8.27 21.36
C THR A 317 0.59 -7.01 22.22
N ILE A 318 -0.39 -6.99 23.12
CA ILE A 318 -0.71 -5.83 23.96
C ILE A 318 -0.54 -6.21 25.43
N GLU A 319 0.30 -5.48 26.16
CA GLU A 319 0.63 -5.75 27.58
C GLU A 319 1.01 -7.22 27.85
N GLY A 320 1.71 -7.85 26.90
CA GLY A 320 2.15 -9.25 27.01
C GLY A 320 1.09 -10.29 26.64
N ARG A 321 -0.12 -9.88 26.28
CA ARG A 321 -1.18 -10.75 25.78
C ARG A 321 -1.27 -10.69 24.25
N LYS A 322 -1.28 -11.86 23.61
CA LYS A 322 -1.64 -11.97 22.19
C LYS A 322 -3.15 -11.83 22.04
N VAL A 323 -3.59 -10.90 21.20
CA VAL A 323 -5.00 -10.56 20.99
C VAL A 323 -5.38 -10.66 19.51
N ASN A 324 -6.61 -11.10 19.27
CA ASN A 324 -7.15 -11.20 17.92
C ASN A 324 -7.59 -9.82 17.43
N THR A 325 -7.36 -9.60 16.14
CA THR A 325 -7.72 -8.37 15.43
C THR A 325 -8.58 -8.74 14.23
N SER A 326 -9.70 -8.05 14.06
CA SER A 326 -10.63 -8.25 12.95
C SER A 326 -10.92 -6.94 12.25
N LYS A 327 -11.28 -7.00 10.96
CA LYS A 327 -11.67 -5.79 10.22
C LYS A 327 -12.93 -5.18 10.85
N GLN A 328 -12.93 -3.86 11.08
CA GLN A 328 -14.17 -3.19 11.47
C GLN A 328 -15.13 -3.19 10.29
N LEU A 329 -16.22 -3.93 10.40
CA LEU A 329 -17.30 -3.93 9.42
C LEU A 329 -18.30 -2.81 9.76
N PRO A 330 -18.96 -2.21 8.76
CA PRO A 330 -20.08 -1.33 9.00
C PRO A 330 -21.17 -2.10 9.76
N ASP A 331 -21.75 -1.49 10.78
CA ASP A 331 -22.91 -2.06 11.44
C ASP A 331 -24.05 -2.21 10.43
N VAL A 332 -24.79 -3.31 10.54
CA VAL A 332 -26.01 -3.48 9.75
C VAL A 332 -26.96 -2.33 10.06
N MET A 333 -27.41 -1.64 9.01
CA MET A 333 -28.38 -0.56 9.15
C MET A 333 -29.64 -1.09 9.84
N GLN A 334 -29.95 -0.48 10.99
CA GLN A 334 -31.14 -0.78 11.76
C GLN A 334 -31.98 0.49 11.91
N CYS A 335 -33.29 0.38 11.78
CA CYS A 335 -34.18 1.50 12.06
C CYS A 335 -34.22 1.76 13.57
N TYR A 336 -33.78 2.94 14.01
CA TYR A 336 -33.78 3.30 15.44
C TYR A 336 -35.16 3.43 16.08
N ASN A 337 -36.25 3.44 15.30
CA ASN A 337 -37.60 3.44 15.82
C ASN A 337 -38.11 2.01 16.10
N CYS A 338 -38.08 1.12 15.10
CA CYS A 338 -38.66 -0.23 15.22
C CYS A 338 -37.62 -1.37 15.36
N GLN A 339 -36.33 -1.03 15.40
CA GLN A 339 -35.19 -1.96 15.47
C GLN A 339 -35.16 -3.00 14.33
N SER A 340 -35.83 -2.73 13.21
CA SER A 340 -35.85 -3.63 12.05
C SER A 340 -34.55 -3.55 11.26
N LEU A 341 -34.01 -4.73 10.90
CA LEU A 341 -32.80 -4.90 10.08
C LEU A 341 -33.12 -5.16 8.60
N LYS A 342 -34.38 -5.46 8.27
CA LYS A 342 -34.80 -5.98 6.96
C LYS A 342 -35.42 -4.92 6.04
N GLN A 343 -35.51 -3.66 6.47
CA GLN A 343 -36.22 -2.63 5.71
C GLN A 343 -35.30 -1.44 5.41
N ASP A 344 -35.37 -0.93 4.18
CA ASP A 344 -34.57 0.20 3.67
C ASP A 344 -34.96 1.57 4.25
N HIS A 345 -35.63 1.59 5.41
CA HIS A 345 -36.09 2.81 6.04
C HIS A 345 -35.23 3.16 7.26
N VAL A 346 -35.04 4.46 7.45
CA VAL A 346 -34.47 5.04 8.68
C VAL A 346 -35.61 5.50 9.59
N ALA A 347 -35.32 5.76 10.87
CA ALA A 347 -36.33 6.16 11.87
C ALA A 347 -37.28 7.28 11.39
N LYS A 348 -36.75 8.27 10.64
CA LYS A 348 -37.52 9.38 10.06
C LYS A 348 -38.68 8.92 9.15
N ASN A 349 -38.49 7.83 8.42
CA ASN A 349 -39.46 7.28 7.47
C ASN A 349 -40.02 5.94 7.96
N CYS A 350 -40.00 5.72 9.28
CA CYS A 350 -40.48 4.47 9.85
C CYS A 350 -42.01 4.43 9.82
N PRO A 351 -42.62 3.37 9.26
CA PRO A 351 -44.08 3.23 9.25
C PRO A 351 -44.64 2.81 10.62
N SER A 352 -43.79 2.45 11.58
CA SER A 352 -44.22 2.03 12.92
C SER A 352 -44.63 3.24 13.76
N THR A 353 -45.79 3.15 14.38
CA THR A 353 -46.33 4.13 15.32
C THR A 353 -45.73 4.02 16.73
N HIS A 354 -45.05 2.92 17.02
CA HIS A 354 -44.52 2.59 18.34
C HIS A 354 -42.99 2.54 18.33
N GLU A 355 -42.36 3.16 19.33
CA GLU A 355 -40.92 3.12 19.50
C GLU A 355 -40.52 1.85 20.27
N SER A 356 -39.66 1.05 19.65
CA SER A 356 -39.10 -0.15 20.25
C SER A 356 -37.72 0.16 20.83
N CYS A 357 -37.53 -0.17 22.10
CA CYS A 357 -36.28 0.02 22.80
C CYS A 357 -35.14 -0.77 22.14
N GLY A 358 -34.03 -0.12 21.83
CA GLY A 358 -32.84 -0.78 21.27
C GLY A 358 -32.14 -1.75 22.25
N THR A 359 -32.43 -1.64 23.55
CA THR A 359 -31.81 -2.45 24.61
C THR A 359 -32.60 -3.70 24.96
N CYS A 360 -33.94 -3.63 24.99
CA CYS A 360 -34.79 -4.77 25.40
C CYS A 360 -35.95 -5.08 24.43
N ILE A 361 -36.09 -4.32 23.32
CA ILE A 361 -37.13 -4.46 22.29
C ILE A 361 -38.56 -4.21 22.78
N LYS A 362 -38.76 -3.93 24.07
CA LYS A 362 -40.05 -3.52 24.63
C LYS A 362 -40.44 -2.11 24.14
N GLU A 363 -41.73 -1.79 24.24
CA GLU A 363 -42.29 -0.52 23.80
C GLU A 363 -41.98 0.61 24.82
N HIS A 364 -40.86 1.29 24.61
CA HIS A 364 -40.45 2.51 25.29
C HIS A 364 -39.21 3.11 24.62
N LYS A 365 -38.93 4.37 24.93
CA LYS A 365 -37.68 5.03 24.54
C LYS A 365 -36.48 4.33 25.15
N THR A 366 -35.45 4.08 24.34
CA THR A 366 -34.21 3.43 24.83
C THR A 366 -33.58 4.18 26.03
N LEU A 367 -33.75 5.50 26.10
CA LEU A 367 -33.28 6.34 27.21
C LEU A 367 -34.03 6.09 28.54
N GLU A 368 -35.26 5.58 28.47
CA GLU A 368 -36.12 5.29 29.62
C GLU A 368 -36.04 3.80 30.02
N CYS A 369 -35.14 3.04 29.39
CA CYS A 369 -35.00 1.61 29.64
C CYS A 369 -34.38 1.35 31.03
N THR A 370 -35.08 0.59 31.86
CA THR A 370 -34.63 0.15 33.19
C THR A 370 -34.15 -1.30 33.22
N ALA A 371 -34.11 -1.97 32.05
CA ALA A 371 -33.69 -3.36 31.95
C ALA A 371 -32.21 -3.49 32.36
N THR A 372 -31.96 -4.23 33.43
CA THR A 372 -30.62 -4.50 33.97
C THR A 372 -30.29 -5.99 33.99
N ASP A 373 -31.30 -6.87 33.93
CA ASP A 373 -31.11 -8.31 33.84
C ASP A 373 -30.66 -8.70 32.42
N PRO A 374 -29.50 -9.36 32.26
CA PRO A 374 -29.03 -9.89 30.98
C PRO A 374 -30.05 -10.70 30.18
N LYS A 375 -31.05 -11.31 30.84
CA LYS A 375 -32.14 -12.06 30.18
C LYS A 375 -33.21 -11.16 29.57
N GLU A 376 -33.39 -9.96 30.09
CA GLU A 376 -34.31 -8.95 29.56
C GLU A 376 -33.64 -8.05 28.53
N LEU A 377 -32.31 -7.97 28.56
CA LEU A 377 -31.55 -7.36 27.49
C LEU A 377 -31.81 -8.17 26.23
N PHE A 378 -32.25 -7.49 25.19
CA PHE A 378 -32.12 -8.01 23.85
C PHE A 378 -30.64 -8.07 23.55
N VAL A 379 -30.05 -9.22 23.86
CA VAL A 379 -28.70 -9.52 23.47
C VAL A 379 -28.76 -9.68 21.95
N GLN A 380 -28.52 -8.58 21.22
CA GLN A 380 -27.91 -8.68 19.91
C GLN A 380 -26.67 -9.53 20.16
N ALA A 381 -26.74 -10.82 19.86
CA ALA A 381 -25.71 -11.78 20.19
C ALA A 381 -24.35 -11.25 19.71
N ARG A 382 -23.61 -10.61 20.61
CA ARG A 382 -22.16 -10.47 20.56
C ARG A 382 -21.61 -11.79 21.07
N SER A 383 -21.99 -12.87 20.40
CA SER A 383 -21.16 -14.06 20.31
C SER A 383 -20.22 -13.79 19.16
N LEU A 384 -19.03 -13.31 19.54
CA LEU A 384 -17.83 -13.29 18.73
C LEU A 384 -17.60 -14.67 18.08
#